data_AF-A0A1X6ZC38-F1
#
_entry.id   AF-A0A1X6ZC38-F1
#
_cell.length_a   1.000
_cell.length_b   1.000
_cell.length_c   1.000
_cell.angle_alpha   90.00
_cell.angle_beta   90.00
_cell.angle_gamma   90.00
#
_symmetry.space_group_name_H-M   'P 1'
#
loop_
_entity.id
_entity.type
_entity.pdbx_description
1 polymer ?
#
loop_
_entity_poly.entity_id
_entity_poly.type
_entity_poly.pdbx_seq_one_letter_code
_entity_poly.pdbx_strand_id
1 'polypeptide(L)' 'MLDSQPTYDVSNTASAVLLFDRAMRVQAVRSDIVRAAQELGRLSDQQLAEIGINRIDIDNTIERFI' A
#
# COMPACT_ATOMS: atom_id res chain seq x y z
N MET A 1 -5.51 -23.82 -43.84
CA MET A 1 -4.61 -23.02 -42.99
C MET A 1 -5.39 -21.78 -42.55
N LEU A 2 -5.71 -21.68 -41.26
CA LEU A 2 -6.27 -20.47 -40.66
C LEU A 2 -5.58 -20.30 -39.30
N ASP A 3 -4.44 -19.63 -39.31
CA ASP A 3 -3.77 -19.14 -38.11
C ASP A 3 -4.53 -17.90 -37.62
N SER A 4 -5.57 -18.11 -36.81
CA SER A 4 -6.21 -17.06 -36.03
C SER A 4 -5.27 -16.63 -34.91
N GLN A 5 -4.30 -15.77 -35.20
CA GLN A 5 -3.57 -15.06 -34.14
C GLN A 5 -4.57 -14.18 -33.38
N PRO A 6 -4.75 -14.35 -32.06
CA PRO A 6 -5.45 -13.35 -31.27
C PRO A 6 -4.60 -12.09 -31.32
N THR A 7 -5.12 -11.06 -31.97
CA THR A 7 -4.59 -9.70 -31.88
C THR A 7 -4.83 -9.28 -30.43
N TYR A 8 -3.89 -9.60 -29.55
CA TYR A 8 -3.87 -9.06 -28.20
C TYR A 8 -3.79 -7.55 -28.34
N ASP A 9 -4.91 -6.91 -28.05
CA ASP A 9 -5.11 -5.47 -28.15
C ASP A 9 -4.07 -4.78 -27.25
N VAL A 10 -3.01 -4.28 -27.88
CA VAL A 10 -1.83 -3.70 -27.21
C VAL A 10 -2.24 -2.52 -26.30
N SER A 11 -3.39 -1.89 -26.59
CA SER A 11 -4.02 -0.83 -25.78
C SER A 11 -4.50 -1.35 -24.41
N ASN A 12 -5.02 -2.58 -24.35
CA ASN A 12 -5.50 -3.18 -23.11
C ASN A 12 -4.34 -3.60 -22.19
N THR A 13 -3.24 -4.04 -22.78
CA THR A 13 -2.02 -4.43 -22.04
C THR A 13 -1.32 -3.24 -21.40
N ALA A 14 -1.23 -2.09 -22.10
CA ALA A 14 -0.66 -0.86 -21.54
C ALA A 14 -1.47 -0.35 -20.34
N SER A 15 -2.80 -0.40 -20.43
CA SER A 15 -3.71 -0.03 -19.34
C SER A 15 -3.58 -0.97 -18.14
N ALA A 16 -3.45 -2.28 -18.38
CA ALA A 16 -3.24 -3.28 -17.33
C ALA A 16 -1.91 -3.08 -16.58
N VAL A 17 -0.82 -2.77 -17.29
CA VAL A 17 0.49 -2.50 -16.67
C VAL A 17 0.44 -1.24 -15.82
N LEU A 18 -0.21 -0.16 -16.27
CA LEU A 18 -0.38 1.06 -15.48
C LEU A 18 -1.23 0.84 -14.23
N LEU A 19 -2.31 0.05 -14.34
CA LEU A 19 -3.14 -0.33 -13.20
C LEU A 19 -2.36 -1.19 -12.20
N PHE A 20 -1.54 -2.11 -12.67
CA PHE A 20 -0.68 -2.94 -11.84
C PHE A 20 0.42 -2.13 -11.16
N ASP A 21 1.12 -1.24 -11.89
CA ASP A 21 2.12 -0.32 -11.32
C ASP A 21 1.48 0.57 -10.25
N ARG A 22 0.28 1.09 -10.51
CA ARG A 22 -0.47 1.87 -9.51
C ARG A 22 -0.85 1.01 -8.30
N ALA A 23 -1.34 -0.21 -8.50
CA ALA A 23 -1.67 -1.12 -7.41
C ALA A 23 -0.44 -1.47 -6.56
N MET A 24 0.70 -1.73 -7.21
CA MET A 24 1.99 -1.99 -6.57
C MET A 24 2.48 -0.78 -5.78
N ARG A 25 2.41 0.45 -6.34
CA ARG A 25 2.75 1.67 -5.60
C ARG A 25 1.84 1.89 -4.40
N VAL A 26 0.54 1.71 -4.56
CA VAL A 26 -0.41 1.82 -3.43
C VAL A 26 -0.08 0.77 -2.36
N GLN A 27 0.26 -0.46 -2.75
CA GLN A 27 0.66 -1.50 -1.82
C GLN A 27 1.99 -1.18 -1.12
N ALA A 28 2.98 -0.64 -1.83
CA ALA A 28 4.23 -0.17 -1.25
C ALA A 28 3.98 0.94 -0.21
N VAL A 29 3.12 1.92 -0.53
CA VAL A 29 2.69 2.97 0.40
C VAL A 29 1.98 2.37 1.62
N ARG A 30 1.13 1.34 1.46
CA ARG A 30 0.53 0.62 2.59
C ARG A 30 1.59 0.00 3.49
N SER A 31 2.57 -0.69 2.92
CA SER A 31 3.66 -1.31 3.69
C SER A 31 4.49 -0.27 4.44
N ASP A 32 4.80 0.86 3.82
CA ASP A 32 5.54 1.96 4.46
C ASP A 32 4.76 2.60 5.60
N ILE A 33 3.43 2.79 5.44
CA ILE A 33 2.56 3.31 6.51
C ILE A 33 2.51 2.33 7.69
N VAL A 34 2.33 1.03 7.43
CA VAL A 34 2.35 0.00 8.49
C VAL A 34 3.69 -0.01 9.21
N ARG A 35 4.80 0.08 8.46
CA ARG A 35 6.14 0.14 9.04
C ARG A 35 6.33 1.38 9.91
N ALA A 36 5.91 2.55 9.44
CA ALA A 36 5.96 3.79 10.21
C ALA A 36 5.14 3.68 11.50
N ALA A 37 3.92 3.11 11.42
CA ALA A 37 3.08 2.85 12.58
C ALA A 37 3.74 1.89 13.57
N GLN A 38 4.39 0.82 13.10
CA GLN A 38 5.14 -0.10 13.96
C GLN A 38 6.32 0.56 14.66
N GLU A 39 7.08 1.43 13.96
CA GLU A 39 8.16 2.20 14.56
C GLU A 39 7.65 3.17 15.63
N LEU A 40 6.53 3.86 15.37
CA LEU A 40 5.86 4.72 16.35
C LEU A 40 5.34 3.89 17.54
N GLY A 41 4.86 2.68 17.30
CA GLY A 41 4.43 1.74 18.34
C GLY A 41 5.52 1.32 19.33
N ARG A 42 6.80 1.52 18.98
CA ARG A 42 7.93 1.26 19.91
C ARG A 42 8.17 2.39 20.90
N LEU A 43 7.61 3.57 20.65
CA LEU A 43 7.73 4.71 21.56
C LEU A 43 6.88 4.49 22.82
N SER A 44 7.27 5.13 23.93
CA SER A 44 6.46 5.14 25.14
C SER A 44 5.23 6.04 24.97
N ASP A 45 4.20 5.83 25.78
CA ASP A 45 2.99 6.65 25.74
C ASP A 45 3.29 8.13 26.01
N GLN A 46 4.31 8.43 26.84
CA GLN A 46 4.77 9.79 27.07
C GLN A 46 5.38 10.41 25.81
N GLN A 47 6.25 9.68 25.10
CA GLN A 47 6.87 10.16 23.86
C GLN A 47 5.83 10.36 22.75
N LEU A 48 4.82 9.48 22.70
CA LEU A 48 3.69 9.61 21.78
C LEU A 48 2.84 10.86 22.10
N ALA A 49 2.59 11.12 23.38
CA ALA A 49 1.88 12.33 23.81
C ALA A 49 2.65 13.62 23.48
N GLU A 50 3.98 13.61 23.58
CA GLU A 50 4.84 14.77 23.23
C GLU A 50 4.74 15.15 21.74
N ILE A 51 4.46 14.18 20.87
CA ILE A 51 4.24 14.40 19.43
C ILE A 51 2.75 14.44 19.04
N GLY A 52 1.85 14.40 20.03
CA GLY A 52 0.39 14.48 19.82
C GLY A 52 -0.23 13.27 19.13
N ILE A 53 0.37 12.09 19.26
CA ILE A 53 -0.13 10.83 18.67
C ILE A 53 -0.72 9.96 19.78
N ASN A 54 -1.90 9.39 19.56
CA ASN A 54 -2.44 8.37 20.47
C ASN A 54 -2.04 6.96 20.01
N ARG A 55 -1.75 6.08 20.97
CA ARG A 55 -1.48 4.65 20.69
C ARG A 55 -2.62 4.00 19.90
N ILE A 56 -3.87 4.30 20.25
CA ILE A 56 -5.06 3.77 19.57
C ILE A 56 -5.04 4.10 18.07
N ASP A 57 -4.57 5.28 17.69
CA ASP A 57 -4.50 5.68 16.27
C ASP A 57 -3.44 4.86 15.51
N ILE A 58 -2.35 4.47 16.19
CA ILE A 58 -1.32 3.59 15.64
C ILE A 58 -1.89 2.18 15.41
N ASP A 59 -2.54 1.62 16.43
CA ASP A 59 -3.11 0.27 16.36
C ASP A 59 -4.19 0.19 15.27
N ASN A 60 -5.11 1.16 15.25
CA ASN A 60 -6.12 1.29 14.19
C ASN A 60 -5.50 1.39 12.79
N THR A 61 -4.37 2.11 12.66
CA THR A 61 -3.66 2.23 11.37
C THR A 61 -3.10 0.88 10.95
N ILE A 62 -2.47 0.14 11.86
CA ILE A 62 -1.93 -1.20 11.58
C ILE A 62 -3.06 -2.15 11.18
N GLU A 63 -4.14 -2.23 11.96
CA GLU A 63 -5.30 -3.10 11.69
C GLU A 63 -5.97 -2.78 10.34
N ARG A 64 -6.04 -1.51 9.94
CA ARG A 64 -6.68 -1.11 8.69
C ARG A 64 -5.93 -1.59 7.44
N PHE A 65 -4.66 -1.96 7.59
CA PHE A 65 -3.79 -2.35 6.48
C PHE A 65 -3.35 -3.82 6.50
N ILE A 66 -3.64 -4.57 7.57
CA ILE A 66 -3.44 -6.03 7.67
C ILE A 66 -4.60 -6.78 7.01
#